data_AF-A0A9W4UIP5-F1
#
_entry.id   AF-A0A9W4UIP5-F1
#
_cell.length_a   1.000
_cell.length_b   1.000
_cell.length_c   1.000
_cell.angle_alpha   90.00
_cell.angle_beta   90.00
_cell.angle_gamma   90.00
#
_symmetry.space_group_name_H-M   'P 1'
#
loop_
_entity.id
_entity.type
_entity.pdbx_description
1 polymer ?
#
loop_
_entity_poly.entity_id
_entity_poly.type
_entity_poly.pdbx_seq_one_letter_code
_entity_poly.pdbx_strand_id
1 'polypeptide(L)'
;MKSPQKEASMWTTILLPIFILSATTTAFNFTVYGTDDCTYKPNANQVKIGYPDAHLEYGCYGFTARPEFKKMQLQWTGDKDNKYMLATFKTEDCCWADLVETFGWEDECVEFKGNEMYSFRVFDPENLDKGLQVQEDLYKCKRCKGDRCLDKGLNPMPEPRPVQ
;
A
#
# COMPACT_ATOMS: atom_id res chain seq x y z
N MET A 1 -38.11 -61.37 32.05
CA MET A 1 -38.52 -60.70 30.80
C MET A 1 -37.66 -59.46 30.59
N LYS A 2 -37.35 -59.18 29.33
CA LYS A 2 -36.29 -58.31 28.78
C LYS A 2 -36.55 -56.79 28.94
N SER A 3 -35.44 -56.06 29.21
CA SER A 3 -35.05 -54.71 28.70
C SER A 3 -35.86 -53.45 29.10
N PRO A 4 -35.33 -52.20 28.96
CA PRO A 4 -33.97 -51.82 28.51
C PRO A 4 -33.23 -50.76 29.37
N GLN A 5 -31.89 -50.81 29.30
CA GLN A 5 -30.99 -49.69 29.62
C GLN A 5 -31.14 -48.59 28.54
N LYS A 6 -31.28 -47.33 28.97
CA LYS A 6 -31.15 -46.15 28.10
C LYS A 6 -29.69 -45.74 28.06
N GLU A 7 -29.03 -45.93 26.93
CA GLU A 7 -27.77 -45.25 26.62
C GLU A 7 -28.09 -43.82 26.19
N ALA A 8 -27.66 -42.85 26.99
CA ALA A 8 -27.68 -41.44 26.63
C ALA A 8 -26.45 -41.16 25.76
N SER A 9 -26.67 -41.07 24.45
CA SER A 9 -25.67 -40.66 23.47
C SER A 9 -25.40 -39.17 23.63
N MET A 10 -24.30 -38.83 24.28
CA MET A 10 -23.83 -37.45 24.47
C MET A 10 -23.00 -37.05 23.25
N TRP A 11 -23.64 -36.42 22.27
CA TRP A 11 -22.96 -35.84 21.12
C TRP A 11 -22.33 -34.52 21.54
N THR A 12 -21.04 -34.54 21.88
CA THR A 12 -20.26 -33.32 22.10
C THR A 12 -19.94 -32.70 20.75
N THR A 13 -20.75 -31.74 20.32
CA THR A 13 -20.45 -30.91 19.15
C THR A 13 -19.25 -30.02 19.48
N ILE A 14 -18.05 -30.46 19.08
CA ILE A 14 -16.83 -29.65 19.16
C ILE A 14 -16.96 -28.54 18.11
N LEU A 15 -17.35 -27.35 18.56
CA LEU A 15 -17.25 -26.11 17.79
C LEU A 15 -15.76 -25.84 17.55
N LEU A 16 -15.27 -26.23 16.38
CA LEU A 16 -13.97 -25.77 15.87
C LEU A 16 -14.02 -24.24 15.83
N PRO A 17 -13.17 -23.53 16.61
CA PRO A 17 -12.99 -22.11 16.38
C PRO A 17 -12.37 -21.99 15.00
N ILE A 18 -13.16 -21.48 14.05
CA ILE A 18 -12.66 -21.01 12.76
C ILE A 18 -11.69 -19.88 13.13
N PHE A 19 -10.40 -20.23 13.23
CA PHE A 19 -9.33 -19.26 13.13
C PHE A 19 -9.51 -18.62 11.76
N ILE A 20 -10.20 -17.49 11.75
CA ILE A 20 -10.25 -16.59 10.63
C ILE A 20 -8.77 -16.25 10.39
N LEU A 21 -8.18 -16.87 9.35
CA LEU A 21 -6.95 -16.38 8.78
C LEU A 21 -7.27 -14.94 8.40
N SER A 22 -6.85 -14.01 9.25
CA SER A 22 -6.70 -12.61 8.90
C SER A 22 -5.72 -12.61 7.75
N ALA A 23 -6.23 -12.76 6.53
CA ALA A 23 -5.45 -12.59 5.32
C ALA A 23 -4.94 -11.16 5.42
N THR A 24 -3.69 -10.99 5.83
CA THR A 24 -2.99 -9.72 5.80
C THR A 24 -2.97 -9.32 4.34
N THR A 25 -3.88 -8.42 3.99
CA THR A 25 -4.07 -8.00 2.61
C THR A 25 -3.00 -6.95 2.33
N THR A 26 -1.95 -7.44 1.67
CA THR A 26 -1.32 -6.81 0.50
C THR A 26 0.04 -6.17 0.76
N ALA A 27 1.08 -6.98 0.50
CA ALA A 27 2.45 -6.54 0.36
C ALA A 27 2.66 -5.98 -1.06
N PHE A 28 3.05 -4.72 -1.22
CA PHE A 28 3.68 -4.26 -2.46
C PHE A 28 5.19 -4.21 -2.26
N ASN A 29 5.92 -4.56 -3.30
CA ASN A 29 7.34 -4.26 -3.39
C ASN A 29 7.49 -3.11 -4.37
N PHE A 30 8.15 -2.03 -3.96
CA PHE A 30 8.59 -1.04 -4.91
C PHE A 30 10.10 -0.85 -4.80
N THR A 31 10.69 -0.51 -5.92
CA THR A 31 12.10 -0.12 -6.00
C THR A 31 12.19 1.20 -6.76
N VAL A 32 12.88 2.18 -6.19
CA VAL A 32 13.28 3.39 -6.91
C VAL A 32 14.72 3.30 -7.36
N TYR A 33 15.00 3.93 -8.50
CA TYR A 33 16.28 3.94 -9.17
C TYR A 33 16.72 5.38 -9.47
N GLY A 34 18.02 5.65 -9.27
CA GLY A 34 18.65 6.92 -9.62
C GLY A 34 19.08 7.04 -11.09
N THR A 35 18.71 6.07 -11.93
CA THR A 35 19.09 5.97 -13.33
C THR A 35 17.85 5.90 -14.21
N ASP A 36 18.04 6.07 -15.52
CA ASP A 36 16.95 6.03 -16.51
C ASP A 36 16.50 4.59 -16.84
N ASP A 37 17.09 3.57 -16.19
CA ASP A 37 16.78 2.16 -16.34
C ASP A 37 16.43 1.50 -14.99
N CYS A 38 15.43 0.60 -14.99
CA CYS A 38 15.12 -0.23 -13.82
C CYS A 38 15.99 -1.50 -13.75
N THR A 39 17.22 -1.46 -14.28
CA THR A 39 18.15 -2.60 -14.18
C THR A 39 19.18 -2.35 -13.10
N TYR A 40 19.16 -3.20 -12.06
CA TYR A 40 20.16 -3.13 -11.00
C TYR A 40 21.52 -3.63 -11.50
N LYS A 41 22.46 -2.69 -11.65
CA LYS A 41 23.90 -2.89 -11.86
C LYS A 41 24.64 -2.35 -10.62
N PRO A 42 25.12 -3.23 -9.72
CA PRO A 42 25.72 -2.84 -8.43
C PRO A 42 26.97 -1.94 -8.53
N ASN A 43 27.46 -1.64 -9.74
CA ASN A 43 28.76 -1.01 -9.99
C ASN A 43 28.64 0.44 -10.50
N ALA A 44 27.44 1.03 -10.53
CA ALA A 44 27.18 2.31 -11.18
C ALA A 44 26.36 3.27 -10.31
N ASN A 45 26.85 3.71 -9.15
CA ASN A 45 26.17 4.73 -8.31
C ASN A 45 24.64 4.52 -8.14
N GLN A 46 24.19 3.25 -8.15
CA GLN A 46 22.77 2.94 -8.15
C GLN A 46 22.28 2.83 -6.72
N VAL A 47 21.38 3.71 -6.33
CA VAL A 47 20.67 3.59 -5.05
C VAL A 47 19.40 2.79 -5.29
N LYS A 48 19.45 1.49 -5.00
CA LYS A 48 18.24 0.66 -4.88
C LYS A 48 17.64 0.91 -3.50
N ILE A 49 16.52 1.62 -3.43
CA ILE A 49 15.71 1.69 -2.21
C ILE A 49 14.53 0.78 -2.40
N GLY A 50 14.52 -0.33 -1.66
CA GLY A 50 13.44 -1.31 -1.70
C GLY A 50 12.72 -1.32 -0.37
N TYR A 51 11.39 -1.27 -0.42
CA TYR A 51 10.54 -1.54 0.72
C TYR A 51 9.81 -2.85 0.43
N PRO A 52 10.37 -3.98 0.88
CA PRO A 52 9.62 -5.22 0.83
C PRO A 52 8.49 -5.09 1.85
N ASP A 53 7.29 -5.53 1.48
CA ASP A 53 6.18 -5.65 2.42
C ASP A 53 5.58 -4.31 2.86
N ALA A 54 5.28 -3.44 1.90
CA ALA A 54 4.50 -2.26 2.19
C ALA A 54 2.99 -2.56 2.03
N HIS A 55 2.13 -1.99 2.88
CA HIS A 55 0.74 -2.38 3.05
C HIS A 55 -0.17 -1.17 3.24
N LEU A 56 -1.44 -1.33 2.89
CA LEU A 56 -2.48 -0.34 3.12
C LEU A 56 -2.66 -0.06 4.62
N GLU A 57 -2.63 -1.11 5.46
CA GLU A 57 -2.83 -0.97 6.89
C GLU A 57 -1.76 -0.11 7.56
N TYR A 58 -0.51 -0.11 7.08
CA TYR A 58 0.60 0.60 7.74
C TYR A 58 0.57 2.11 7.53
N GLY A 59 -0.25 2.61 6.60
CA GLY A 59 -0.41 4.04 6.36
C GLY A 59 0.82 4.68 5.73
N CYS A 60 1.47 5.60 6.45
CA CYS A 60 2.54 6.42 5.94
C CYS A 60 3.93 5.84 6.22
N TYR A 61 4.75 5.78 5.16
CA TYR A 61 6.15 5.39 5.24
C TYR A 61 7.05 6.60 4.99
N GLY A 62 7.58 7.16 6.07
CA GLY A 62 8.59 8.21 6.01
C GLY A 62 10.00 7.65 5.83
N PHE A 63 10.85 8.36 5.10
CA PHE A 63 12.27 8.05 4.98
C PHE A 63 13.09 9.30 4.65
N THR A 64 14.40 9.25 4.92
CA THR A 64 15.30 10.36 4.58
C THR A 64 15.36 10.52 3.06
N ALA A 65 14.99 11.70 2.55
CA ALA A 65 15.02 11.97 1.13
C ALA A 65 16.40 11.69 0.53
N ARG A 66 16.36 11.09 -0.65
CA ARG A 66 17.53 10.94 -1.50
C ARG A 66 17.27 11.76 -2.76
N PRO A 67 18.17 12.67 -3.12
CA PRO A 67 18.06 13.34 -4.40
C PRO A 67 18.23 12.30 -5.51
N GLU A 68 17.71 12.62 -6.70
CA GLU A 68 17.99 11.91 -7.97
C GLU A 68 17.11 10.69 -8.29
N PHE A 69 15.89 10.56 -7.75
CA PHE A 69 14.98 9.53 -8.24
C PHE A 69 14.55 9.81 -9.69
N LYS A 70 14.70 8.81 -10.57
CA LYS A 70 14.39 8.93 -12.01
C LYS A 70 13.39 7.89 -12.48
N LYS A 71 13.54 6.66 -12.00
CA LYS A 71 12.68 5.53 -12.35
C LYS A 71 12.17 4.83 -11.12
N MET A 72 10.99 4.23 -11.25
CA MET A 72 10.39 3.39 -10.23
C MET A 72 9.93 2.09 -10.88
N GLN A 73 10.06 0.98 -10.15
CA GLN A 73 9.47 -0.29 -10.51
C GLN A 73 8.54 -0.72 -9.40
N LEU A 74 7.29 -0.98 -9.78
CA LEU A 74 6.24 -1.45 -8.89
C LEU A 74 6.05 -2.95 -9.16
N GLN A 75 6.08 -3.73 -8.10
CA GLN A 75 5.87 -5.17 -8.14
C GLN A 75 4.76 -5.51 -7.17
N TRP A 76 3.58 -5.66 -7.75
CA TRP A 76 2.40 -6.11 -7.03
C TRP A 76 2.51 -7.60 -6.73
N THR A 77 2.07 -8.03 -5.54
CA THR A 77 2.22 -9.44 -5.12
C THR A 77 1.07 -10.35 -5.53
N GLY A 78 -0.10 -9.80 -5.88
CA GLY A 78 -1.16 -10.56 -6.54
C GLY A 78 -2.34 -9.71 -7.01
N ASP A 79 -3.15 -10.26 -7.92
CA ASP A 79 -4.21 -9.53 -8.63
C ASP A 79 -5.24 -8.85 -7.70
N LYS A 80 -5.46 -9.40 -6.50
CA LYS A 80 -6.34 -8.81 -5.48
C LYS A 80 -5.92 -7.40 -5.03
N ASP A 81 -4.69 -7.00 -5.37
CA ASP A 81 -4.06 -5.74 -4.99
C ASP A 81 -4.22 -4.66 -6.07
N ASN A 82 -4.78 -5.00 -7.24
CA ASN A 82 -4.96 -4.12 -8.42
C ASN A 82 -5.89 -2.92 -8.20
N LYS A 83 -6.67 -2.94 -7.12
CA LYS A 83 -7.53 -1.85 -6.70
C LYS A 83 -6.82 -0.78 -5.88
N TYR A 84 -5.61 -1.07 -5.39
CA TYR A 84 -4.84 -0.13 -4.58
C TYR A 84 -3.82 0.63 -5.44
N MET A 85 -3.33 1.74 -4.90
CA MET A 85 -2.39 2.62 -5.57
C MET A 85 -1.27 3.04 -4.62
N LEU A 86 -0.10 3.37 -5.17
CA LEU A 86 1.00 4.00 -4.43
C LEU A 86 0.92 5.51 -4.61
N ALA A 87 0.94 6.27 -3.52
CA ALA A 87 1.15 7.73 -3.54
C ALA A 87 2.51 8.07 -2.96
N THR A 88 3.15 9.09 -3.54
CA THR A 88 4.47 9.59 -3.13
C THR A 88 4.39 11.07 -2.76
N PHE A 89 5.19 11.52 -1.80
CA PHE A 89 5.06 12.87 -1.23
C PHE A 89 6.39 13.58 -1.02
N LYS A 90 6.35 14.91 -1.05
CA LYS A 90 7.50 15.82 -0.82
C LYS A 90 7.83 16.05 0.65
N THR A 91 7.01 15.53 1.57
CA THR A 91 7.18 15.66 3.02
C THR A 91 7.18 14.28 3.66
N GLU A 92 7.61 14.18 4.92
CA GLU A 92 7.64 12.91 5.65
C GLU A 92 6.25 12.43 6.11
N ASP A 93 5.22 13.30 5.99
CA ASP A 93 3.91 13.11 6.63
C ASP A 93 2.85 12.46 5.70
N CYS A 94 3.21 11.99 4.50
CA CYS A 94 2.25 11.48 3.50
C CYS A 94 1.00 12.35 3.27
N CYS A 95 1.18 13.66 3.39
CA CYS A 95 0.08 14.60 3.30
C CYS A 95 -0.34 14.79 1.84
N TRP A 96 -1.62 14.58 1.52
CA TRP A 96 -2.19 14.79 0.19
C TRP A 96 -1.93 16.17 -0.44
N ALA A 97 -1.74 17.24 0.35
CA ALA A 97 -1.35 18.54 -0.20
C ALA A 97 0.09 18.56 -0.76
N ASP A 98 0.93 17.62 -0.33
CA ASP A 98 2.33 17.47 -0.74
C ASP A 98 2.51 16.29 -1.71
N LEU A 99 1.40 15.79 -2.29
CA LEU A 99 1.41 14.72 -3.28
C LEU A 99 2.31 15.08 -4.46
N VAL A 100 3.22 14.17 -4.78
CA VAL A 100 4.08 14.23 -5.97
C VAL A 100 3.40 13.53 -7.12
N GLU A 101 3.14 12.24 -6.94
CA GLU A 101 2.62 11.38 -8.00
C GLU A 101 1.95 10.15 -7.38
N THR A 102 0.94 9.65 -8.09
CA THR A 102 0.27 8.38 -7.79
C THR A 102 0.57 7.38 -8.88
N PHE A 103 0.80 6.13 -8.50
CA PHE A 103 1.06 5.04 -9.41
C PHE A 103 0.03 3.93 -9.18
N GLY A 104 -0.57 3.46 -10.27
CA GLY A 104 -1.48 2.33 -10.25
C GLY A 104 -0.78 1.01 -10.53
N TRP A 105 -1.57 0.02 -10.94
CA TRP A 105 -1.03 -1.25 -11.40
C TRP A 105 -0.35 -1.09 -12.76
N GLU A 106 0.98 -0.99 -12.75
CA GLU A 106 1.83 -1.02 -13.93
C GLU A 106 2.88 -2.10 -13.76
N ASP A 107 2.99 -3.00 -14.74
CA ASP A 107 3.94 -4.13 -14.74
C ASP A 107 5.33 -3.70 -15.22
N GLU A 108 5.58 -2.38 -15.29
CA GLU A 108 6.70 -1.80 -16.03
C GLU A 108 7.51 -0.77 -15.22
N CYS A 109 8.68 -0.44 -15.76
CA CYS A 109 9.56 0.60 -15.24
C CYS A 109 9.00 1.98 -15.57
N VAL A 110 8.44 2.65 -14.58
CA VAL A 110 7.78 3.95 -14.76
C VAL A 110 8.75 5.11 -14.52
N GLU A 111 8.52 6.20 -15.24
CA GLU A 111 9.21 7.47 -14.96
C GLU A 111 8.71 8.06 -13.65
N PHE A 112 9.64 8.44 -12.78
CA PHE A 112 9.32 9.16 -11.56
C PHE A 112 9.48 10.65 -11.84
N LYS A 113 8.38 11.41 -11.85
CA LYS A 113 8.42 12.85 -12.20
C LYS A 113 8.85 13.74 -11.04
N GLY A 114 8.96 13.19 -9.84
CA GLY A 114 9.50 13.91 -8.68
C GLY A 114 11.02 14.00 -8.73
N ASN A 115 11.60 15.16 -8.40
CA ASN A 115 13.05 15.25 -8.19
C ASN A 115 13.47 14.60 -6.86
N GLU A 116 12.52 14.44 -5.93
CA GLU A 116 12.71 13.96 -4.57
C GLU A 116 11.42 13.33 -4.04
N MET A 117 11.56 12.39 -3.11
CA MET A 117 10.49 11.74 -2.37
C MET A 117 10.95 11.57 -0.92
N TYR A 118 10.08 11.90 0.03
CA TYR A 118 10.35 11.83 1.49
C TYR A 118 9.44 10.82 2.17
N SER A 119 8.27 10.57 1.60
CA SER A 119 7.38 9.52 2.08
C SER A 119 6.54 8.94 0.96
N PHE A 120 5.95 7.79 1.23
CA PHE A 120 4.98 7.14 0.37
C PHE A 120 3.91 6.43 1.21
N ARG A 121 2.76 6.13 0.59
CA ARG A 121 1.72 5.28 1.18
C ARG A 121 1.06 4.45 0.10
N VAL A 122 0.63 3.24 0.43
CA VAL A 122 -0.44 2.61 -0.34
C VAL A 122 -1.78 3.08 0.17
N PHE A 123 -2.69 3.30 -0.76
CA PHE A 123 -4.03 3.80 -0.47
C PHE A 123 -5.07 3.10 -1.35
N ASP A 124 -6.29 3.12 -0.84
CA ASP A 124 -7.49 2.73 -1.58
C ASP A 124 -8.08 4.01 -2.20
N PRO A 125 -8.16 4.14 -3.53
CA PRO A 125 -8.70 5.34 -4.18
C PRO A 125 -10.18 5.58 -3.86
N GLU A 126 -10.91 4.56 -3.42
CA GLU A 126 -12.29 4.69 -2.93
C GLU A 126 -12.36 5.06 -1.44
N ASN A 127 -11.25 4.93 -0.70
CA ASN A 127 -11.15 5.26 0.72
C ASN A 127 -9.74 5.74 1.10
N LEU A 128 -9.49 7.01 0.85
CA LEU A 128 -8.20 7.69 1.09
C LEU A 128 -7.85 7.83 2.58
N ASP A 129 -8.80 7.53 3.48
CA ASP A 129 -8.65 7.65 4.92
C ASP A 129 -8.27 6.32 5.59
N LYS A 130 -8.12 5.24 4.81
CA LYS A 130 -7.73 3.93 5.31
C LYS A 130 -6.22 3.85 5.59
N GLY A 131 -5.87 3.36 6.78
CA GLY A 131 -4.50 3.15 7.26
C GLY A 131 -4.44 3.00 8.78
N LEU A 132 -3.23 3.04 9.36
CA LEU A 132 -3.03 3.02 10.81
C LEU A 132 -3.70 4.25 11.44
N GLN A 133 -4.65 4.05 12.36
CA GLN A 133 -5.32 5.14 13.07
C GLN A 133 -4.34 6.07 13.81
N VAL A 134 -3.27 5.51 14.38
CA VAL A 134 -2.24 6.29 15.09
C VAL A 134 -1.46 7.24 14.16
N GLN A 135 -1.54 7.04 12.85
CA GLN A 135 -0.91 7.88 11.83
C GLN A 135 -1.92 8.75 11.07
N GLU A 136 -3.18 8.75 11.47
CA GLU A 136 -4.27 9.47 10.80
C GLU A 136 -3.93 10.95 10.57
N ASP A 137 -3.33 11.58 11.59
CA ASP A 137 -2.88 12.96 11.57
C ASP A 137 -1.86 13.28 10.47
N LEU A 138 -1.05 12.30 10.05
CA LEU A 138 -0.05 12.44 8.99
C LEU A 138 -0.79 12.52 7.65
N TYR A 139 -1.47 11.45 7.28
CA TYR A 139 -2.02 11.30 5.94
C TYR A 139 -3.32 12.08 5.71
N LYS A 140 -4.05 12.49 6.76
CA LYS A 140 -5.19 13.41 6.65
C LYS A 140 -4.79 14.88 6.61
N CYS A 141 -3.49 15.21 6.68
CA CYS A 141 -2.99 16.58 6.67
C CYS A 141 -3.69 17.49 7.70
N LYS A 142 -3.08 17.70 8.88
CA LYS A 142 -3.60 18.70 9.86
C LYS A 142 -3.91 20.07 9.25
N ARG A 143 -3.18 20.46 8.19
CA ARG A 143 -3.37 21.74 7.47
C ARG A 143 -4.59 21.77 6.55
N CYS A 144 -5.09 20.64 6.03
CA CYS A 144 -6.19 20.66 5.06
C CYS A 144 -7.34 19.65 5.30
N LYS A 145 -7.37 18.91 6.42
CA LYS A 145 -8.51 18.08 6.87
C LYS A 145 -9.02 17.11 5.78
N GLY A 146 -8.17 16.17 5.36
CA GLY A 146 -8.54 15.03 4.50
C GLY A 146 -8.74 15.42 3.03
N ASP A 147 -9.81 14.91 2.42
CA ASP A 147 -10.10 14.95 0.97
C ASP A 147 -10.11 16.36 0.34
N ARG A 148 -10.25 17.41 1.14
CA ARG A 148 -10.23 18.81 0.66
C ARG A 148 -8.87 19.24 0.10
N CYS A 149 -7.80 18.47 0.32
CA CYS A 149 -6.50 18.75 -0.29
C CYS A 149 -6.47 18.35 -1.79
N LEU A 150 -7.34 17.43 -2.23
CA LEU A 150 -7.39 16.96 -3.62
C LEU A 150 -8.24 17.85 -4.54
N ASP A 151 -9.23 18.55 -3.99
CA ASP A 151 -10.12 19.47 -4.72
C ASP A 151 -9.41 20.68 -5.36
N LYS A 152 -8.12 20.90 -5.08
CA LYS A 152 -7.35 22.05 -5.59
C LYS A 152 -6.60 21.80 -6.91
N GLY A 153 -6.95 20.77 -7.66
CA GLY A 153 -6.48 20.60 -9.04
C GLY A 153 -5.14 19.90 -9.19
N LEU A 154 -4.83 18.97 -8.29
CA LEU A 154 -3.78 17.97 -8.55
C LEU A 154 -4.32 16.97 -9.58
N ASN A 155 -3.44 16.54 -10.49
CA ASN A 155 -3.75 15.74 -11.68
C ASN A 155 -4.81 14.64 -11.42
N PRO A 156 -5.74 14.37 -12.37
CA PRO A 156 -6.72 13.31 -12.22
C PRO A 156 -6.01 11.99 -11.90
N MET A 157 -6.48 11.31 -10.84
CA MET A 157 -5.94 10.01 -10.44
C MET A 157 -6.08 9.03 -11.62
N PRO A 158 -5.04 8.24 -11.95
CA PRO A 158 -5.19 7.15 -12.90
C PRO A 158 -6.29 6.19 -12.44
N GLU A 159 -7.15 5.75 -13.36
CA GLU A 159 -8.20 4.78 -13.03
C GLU A 159 -7.57 3.41 -12.68
N PRO A 160 -8.03 2.75 -11.61
CA PRO A 160 -7.65 1.36 -11.33
C PRO A 160 -7.99 0.45 -12.52
N ARG A 161 -7.18 -0.59 -12.76
CA ARG A 161 -7.55 -1.59 -13.78
C ARG A 161 -8.82 -2.34 -13.35
N PRO A 162 -9.72 -2.69 -14.28
CA PRO A 162 -10.84 -3.58 -13.98
C PRO A 162 -10.34 -4.91 -13.43
N VAL A 163 -10.91 -5.34 -12.30
CA VAL A 163 -10.68 -6.69 -11.76
C VAL A 163 -11.35 -7.68 -12.73
N GLN A 164 -10.56 -8.55 -13.37
CA GLN A 164 -11.07 -9.63 -14.23
C GLN A 164 -11.47 -10.85 -13.41
#